data_AF-A0A654LWV9-F1
#
_entry.id   AF-A0A654LWV9-F1
#
_cell.length_a   1.000
_cell.length_b   1.000
_cell.length_c   1.000
_cell.angle_alpha   90.00
_cell.angle_beta   90.00
_cell.angle_gamma   90.00
#
_symmetry.space_group_name_H-M   'P 1'
#
loop_
_entity.id
_entity.type
_entity.pdbx_description
1 polymer ?
#
loop_
_entity_poly.entity_id
_entity_poly.type
_entity_poly.pdbx_seq_one_letter_code
_entity_poly.pdbx_strand_id
1 'polypeptide(L)' 'MNNYKAGSGKNSDESFTNNETTFSCDKCGQNFGSQQELKKHGTSAHQLL' A
#
# COMPACT_ATOMS: atom_id res chain seq x y z
N MET A 1 24.77 35.29 -16.66
CA MET A 1 23.43 35.65 -16.18
C MET A 1 22.46 34.51 -16.44
N ASN A 2 21.78 34.08 -15.37
CA ASN A 2 20.46 33.45 -15.32
C ASN A 2 20.38 31.96 -15.68
N ASN A 3 20.91 31.14 -14.77
CA ASN A 3 20.50 29.76 -14.55
C ASN A 3 19.06 29.75 -14.04
N TYR A 4 18.11 29.41 -14.91
CA TYR A 4 16.70 29.26 -14.53
C TYR A 4 16.52 28.03 -13.64
N LYS A 5 15.85 28.31 -12.53
CA LYS A 5 15.73 27.53 -11.31
C LYS A 5 14.66 26.44 -11.42
N ALA A 6 14.77 25.53 -10.45
CA ALA A 6 13.70 24.78 -9.79
C ALA A 6 13.18 23.50 -10.44
N GLY A 7 13.36 22.43 -9.66
CA GLY A 7 12.27 21.51 -9.40
C GLY A 7 12.40 20.19 -10.11
N SER A 8 13.41 19.41 -9.76
CA SER A 8 13.26 17.95 -9.81
C SER A 8 12.21 17.56 -8.77
N GLY A 9 10.95 17.80 -9.09
CA GLY A 9 9.80 17.28 -8.37
C GLY A 9 9.73 15.79 -8.61
N LYS A 10 10.60 15.03 -7.94
CA LYS A 10 10.32 13.64 -7.65
C LYS A 10 9.35 13.63 -6.48
N ASN A 11 8.09 13.77 -6.87
CA ASN A 11 6.94 13.08 -6.31
C ASN A 11 7.26 12.27 -5.06
N SER A 12 6.86 12.81 -3.90
CA SER A 12 6.23 12.04 -2.83
C SER A 12 6.72 10.60 -2.66
N ASP A 13 8.02 10.41 -2.46
CA ASP A 13 8.47 9.34 -1.59
C ASP A 13 8.23 9.86 -0.17
N GLU A 14 6.94 10.10 0.13
CA GLU A 14 6.49 10.23 1.49
C GLU A 14 6.97 8.97 2.18
N SER A 15 7.89 9.19 3.11
CA SER A 15 8.33 8.24 4.09
C SER A 15 7.12 7.79 4.91
N PHE A 16 6.30 6.91 4.35
CA PHE A 16 5.46 6.03 5.12
C PHE A 16 6.15 4.69 5.23
N THR A 17 7.33 4.70 5.85
CA THR A 17 7.60 3.70 6.87
C THR A 17 6.67 3.97 8.07
N ASN A 18 5.36 4.12 7.82
CA ASN A 18 4.41 3.87 8.86
C ASN A 18 4.34 2.36 8.90
N ASN A 19 4.96 1.80 9.93
CA ASN A 19 4.86 0.41 10.34
C ASN A 19 3.41 0.09 10.76
N GLU A 20 2.44 0.48 9.93
CA GLU A 20 1.07 0.00 9.94
C GLU A 20 1.17 -1.42 9.43
N THR A 21 1.17 -2.36 10.36
CA THR A 21 1.08 -3.79 10.07
C THR A 21 -0.25 -4.05 9.38
N THR A 22 -0.31 -3.77 8.08
CA THR A 22 -1.45 -4.04 7.23
C THR A 22 -1.29 -5.43 6.63
N PHE A 23 -2.38 -6.18 6.63
CA PHE A 23 -2.42 -7.52 6.07
C PHE A 23 -2.86 -7.40 4.62
N SER A 24 -1.99 -7.77 3.68
CA SER A 24 -2.27 -7.63 2.25
C SER A 24 -2.67 -8.97 1.64
N CYS A 25 -3.68 -8.97 0.78
CA CYS A 25 -4.06 -10.17 0.05
C CYS A 25 -3.08 -10.44 -1.09
N ASP A 26 -2.50 -11.63 -1.11
CA ASP A 26 -1.56 -12.04 -2.16
C ASP A 26 -2.23 -12.16 -3.55
N LYS A 27 -3.53 -12.47 -3.61
CA LYS A 27 -4.23 -12.65 -4.89
C LYS A 27 -4.64 -11.35 -5.58
N CYS A 28 -5.02 -10.32 -4.81
CA CYS A 28 -5.56 -9.08 -5.36
C CYS A 28 -4.84 -7.81 -4.90
N GLY A 29 -3.89 -7.92 -3.97
CA GLY A 29 -3.12 -6.80 -3.43
C GLY A 29 -3.89 -5.92 -2.45
N GLN A 30 -5.12 -6.29 -2.07
CA GLN A 30 -5.96 -5.47 -1.18
C GLN A 30 -5.43 -5.49 0.26
N ASN A 31 -5.36 -4.31 0.88
CA ASN A 31 -4.84 -4.12 2.25
C ASN A 31 -5.97 -4.17 3.27
N PHE A 32 -5.71 -4.79 4.41
CA PHE A 32 -6.65 -4.90 5.53
C PHE A 32 -5.98 -4.46 6.84
N GLY A 33 -6.77 -3.89 7.74
CA GLY A 33 -6.29 -3.48 9.07
C GLY A 33 -6.05 -4.67 10.00
N SER A 34 -6.54 -5.87 9.66
CA SER A 34 -6.41 -7.06 10.49
C SER A 34 -6.35 -8.36 9.70
N GLN A 35 -5.72 -9.38 10.27
CA GLN A 35 -5.65 -10.73 9.67
C GLN A 35 -7.03 -11.39 9.55
N GLN A 36 -7.97 -11.07 10.45
CA GLN A 36 -9.33 -11.63 10.42
C GLN A 36 -10.10 -11.11 9.20
N GLU A 37 -9.98 -9.82 8.89
CA GLU A 37 -10.56 -9.24 7.69
C GLU A 37 -9.94 -9.84 6.43
N LEU A 38 -8.62 -9.99 6.39
CA LEU A 38 -7.95 -10.66 5.27
C LEU A 38 -8.43 -12.11 5.10
N LYS A 39 -8.59 -12.88 6.19
CA LYS A 39 -9.12 -14.26 6.12
C LYS A 39 -10.55 -14.29 5.57
N LYS A 40 -11.44 -13.44 6.09
CA LYS A 40 -12.83 -13.34 5.61
C LYS A 40 -12.90 -12.91 4.16
N HIS A 41 -12.03 -11.98 3.76
CA HIS A 41 -11.87 -11.60 2.37
C HIS A 41 -11.41 -12.79 1.52
N GLY A 42 -10.37 -13.51 1.95
CA GLY A 42 -9.86 -14.68 1.23
C GLY A 42 -10.93 -15.77 1.05
N THR A 43 -11.72 -16.06 2.08
CA THR A 43 -12.79 -17.07 2.00
C THR A 43 -13.96 -16.59 1.14
N SER A 44 -14.38 -15.33 1.25
CA SER A 44 -15.55 -14.81 0.51
C SER A 44 -15.24 -14.40 -0.94
N ALA A 45 -14.09 -13.76 -1.19
CA ALA A 45 -13.73 -13.20 -2.49
C ALA A 45 -12.90 -14.16 -3.34
N HIS A 46 -12.12 -15.04 -2.71
CA HIS A 46 -11.19 -15.93 -3.40
C HIS A 46 -11.43 -17.42 -3.13
N GLN A 47 -12.40 -17.75 -2.27
CA GLN A 47 -12.68 -19.12 -1.84
C GLN A 47 -11.41 -19.86 -1.39
N LEU A 48 -10.51 -19.15 -0.70
CA LEU A 48 -9.33 -19.74 -0.09
C LEU A 48 -9.77 -20.62 1.08
N LEU A 49 -9.75 -21.94 0.85
CA LEU A 49 -9.84 -22.99 1.87
C LEU A 49 -8.46 -23.20 2.50
#